data_AF-A0A2E7VWZ5-F1
#
_entry.id   AF-A0A2E7VWZ5-F1
#
_cell.length_a   1.000
_cell.length_b   1.000
_cell.length_c   1.000
_cell.angle_alpha   90.00
_cell.angle_beta   90.00
_cell.angle_gamma   90.00
#
_symmetry.space_group_name_H-M   'P 1'
#
loop_
_entity.id
_entity.type
_entity.pdbx_description
1 polymer ?
#
loop_
_entity_poly.entity_id
_entity_poly.type
_entity_poly.pdbx_seq_one_letter_code
_entity_poly.pdbx_strand_id
1 'polypeptide(L)'
;MNKIVKGLMFLSMGTFLFSQNILTNPSFEDSLSGWNIWPTDKTNRSIEKTGNDIYGGTAGTDTVTARYGSLMLKTWGQNSGADNTTPSYYEGDTEAGKVYNFSVYGRTNSPDTLKDGSQAWLQIKFFDSNWAELAGSTSDTMSDASSTDDWHYLYTSATAPANAVKVQAVIVHSQKGYSGGSVYWEDAYFTMNHFTELAVVSSKHLWSGSGHARGVAAGTDVDGDGKQEVWTTHYFTDNKNGLAGSGVYGFEYVGNDTLVQIFDETKPFTPGNVLANPGFEDSLTGWNIWPADKTNRSI
;
A
#
# COMPACT_ATOMS: atom_id res chain seq x y z
N MET A 1 16.28 -44.43 21.22
CA MET A 1 15.30 -44.26 20.12
C MET A 1 14.57 -42.95 20.34
N ASN A 2 15.09 -41.86 19.76
CA ASN A 2 14.43 -40.56 19.77
C ASN A 2 13.96 -40.25 18.35
N LYS A 3 12.66 -39.95 18.24
CA LYS A 3 11.94 -39.69 16.99
C LYS A 3 12.53 -38.45 16.31
N ILE A 4 13.14 -38.62 15.14
CA ILE A 4 13.39 -37.50 14.23
C ILE A 4 12.04 -37.18 13.57
N VAL A 5 11.44 -36.07 13.97
CA VAL A 5 10.32 -35.46 13.27
C VAL A 5 10.88 -34.96 11.94
N LYS A 6 10.42 -35.55 10.82
CA LYS A 6 10.62 -34.97 9.48
C LYS A 6 9.73 -33.73 9.38
N GLY A 7 10.24 -32.60 9.83
CA GLY A 7 9.68 -31.30 9.50
C GLY A 7 10.04 -30.98 8.05
N LEU A 8 9.07 -31.19 7.15
CA LEU A 8 9.12 -30.66 5.80
C LEU A 8 8.93 -29.13 5.92
N MET A 9 10.02 -28.37 6.07
CA MET A 9 9.96 -26.91 5.92
C MET A 9 10.02 -26.60 4.43
N PHE A 10 8.86 -26.27 3.85
CA PHE A 10 8.82 -25.49 2.62
C PHE A 10 9.13 -24.04 3.00
N LEU A 11 10.39 -23.64 2.84
CA LEU A 11 10.75 -22.22 2.81
C LEU A 11 10.76 -21.81 1.34
N SER A 12 9.62 -21.34 0.82
CA SER A 12 9.61 -20.62 -0.45
C SER A 12 10.33 -19.29 -0.22
N MET A 13 11.57 -19.19 -0.66
CA MET A 13 12.37 -17.97 -0.57
C MET A 13 11.74 -16.91 -1.49
N GLY A 14 11.02 -15.97 -0.88
CA GLY A 14 10.38 -14.86 -1.57
C GLY A 14 11.38 -13.76 -1.88
N THR A 15 11.27 -13.19 -3.07
CA THR A 15 11.66 -11.82 -3.36
C THR A 15 11.09 -10.88 -2.30
N PHE A 16 11.93 -10.18 -1.54
CA PHE A 16 11.51 -9.02 -0.76
C PHE A 16 11.58 -7.79 -1.67
N LEU A 17 10.51 -7.57 -2.43
CA LEU A 17 10.30 -6.36 -3.20
C LEU A 17 9.20 -5.57 -2.48
N PHE A 18 9.60 -4.52 -1.75
CA PHE A 18 8.64 -3.59 -1.17
C PHE A 18 8.07 -2.76 -2.32
N SER A 19 6.77 -2.90 -2.58
CA SER A 19 6.12 -1.91 -3.42
C SER A 19 6.08 -0.58 -2.69
N GLN A 20 6.28 0.52 -3.40
CA GLN A 20 6.03 1.83 -2.83
C GLN A 20 4.53 2.10 -2.86
N ASN A 21 3.96 2.59 -1.75
CA ASN A 21 2.61 3.13 -1.77
C ASN A 21 2.62 4.40 -2.64
N ILE A 22 1.85 4.41 -3.73
CA ILE A 22 1.80 5.54 -4.66
C ILE A 22 0.72 6.56 -4.27
N LEU A 23 -0.04 6.29 -3.21
CA LEU A 23 -1.06 7.20 -2.69
C LEU A 23 -0.44 8.37 -1.94
N THR A 24 -1.02 9.55 -2.15
CA THR A 24 -0.89 10.67 -1.23
C THR A 24 -1.93 10.52 -0.13
N ASN A 25 -1.52 10.78 1.12
CA ASN A 25 -2.36 10.64 2.31
C ASN A 25 -3.10 9.28 2.44
N PRO A 26 -2.36 8.15 2.45
CA PRO A 26 -2.96 6.81 2.49
C PRO A 26 -3.71 6.48 3.78
N SER A 27 -3.35 7.10 4.91
CA SER A 27 -4.00 6.89 6.20
C SER A 27 -4.96 8.02 6.58
N PHE A 28 -5.22 8.97 5.68
CA PHE A 28 -6.20 10.05 5.89
C PHE A 28 -5.86 11.04 7.03
N GLU A 29 -4.60 11.14 7.44
CA GLU A 29 -4.10 11.97 8.56
C GLU A 29 -3.95 13.48 8.26
N ASP A 30 -4.67 13.99 7.26
CA ASP A 30 -4.66 15.42 6.91
C ASP A 30 -6.01 15.84 6.29
N SER A 31 -6.16 15.64 4.99
CA SER A 31 -7.28 16.14 4.21
C SER A 31 -7.67 15.17 3.10
N LEU A 32 -8.76 15.44 2.37
CA LEU A 32 -9.13 14.68 1.18
C LEU A 32 -8.26 15.00 -0.05
N SER A 33 -7.16 15.72 0.13
CA SER A 33 -6.20 15.99 -0.95
C SER A 33 -5.66 14.67 -1.52
N GLY A 34 -5.66 14.55 -2.86
CA GLY A 34 -5.30 13.31 -3.56
C GLY A 34 -6.43 12.27 -3.65
N TRP A 35 -7.55 12.48 -2.93
CA TRP A 35 -8.74 11.64 -2.99
C TRP A 35 -9.89 12.42 -3.65
N ASN A 36 -10.08 12.23 -4.94
CA ASN A 36 -11.09 12.87 -5.76
C ASN A 36 -12.49 12.24 -5.57
N ILE A 37 -13.52 12.95 -6.01
CA ILE A 37 -14.91 12.47 -6.03
C ILE A 37 -15.57 12.91 -7.34
N TRP A 38 -16.34 12.00 -7.95
CA TRP A 38 -17.14 12.28 -9.13
C TRP A 38 -18.44 11.47 -9.09
N PRO A 39 -19.59 12.06 -9.47
CA PRO A 39 -19.86 13.49 -9.68
C PRO A 39 -19.48 14.38 -8.47
N THR A 40 -19.07 15.63 -8.73
CA THR A 40 -18.50 16.54 -7.71
C THR A 40 -19.53 17.09 -6.73
N ASP A 41 -20.82 16.93 -7.01
CA ASP A 41 -21.95 17.27 -6.15
C ASP A 41 -22.18 16.26 -5.02
N LYS A 42 -21.53 15.08 -5.08
CA LYS A 42 -21.55 14.11 -3.98
C LYS A 42 -20.70 14.61 -2.82
N THR A 43 -21.28 14.65 -1.62
CA THR A 43 -20.63 15.20 -0.40
C THR A 43 -20.53 14.20 0.75
N ASN A 44 -20.96 12.95 0.55
CA ASN A 44 -21.16 11.97 1.62
C ASN A 44 -19.87 11.24 2.02
N ARG A 45 -18.83 12.04 2.24
CA ARG A 45 -17.55 11.63 2.79
C ARG A 45 -16.95 12.74 3.66
N SER A 46 -16.22 12.36 4.69
CA SER A 46 -15.53 13.30 5.59
C SER A 46 -14.26 12.67 6.15
N ILE A 47 -13.34 13.52 6.62
CA ILE A 47 -12.28 13.08 7.53
C ILE A 47 -12.85 13.15 8.94
N GLU A 48 -12.84 12.01 9.62
CA GLU A 48 -13.30 11.85 11.00
C GLU A 48 -12.11 11.64 11.93
N LYS A 49 -12.25 12.03 13.19
CA LYS A 49 -11.20 11.91 14.21
C LYS A 49 -11.59 10.89 15.27
N THR A 50 -10.60 10.20 15.82
CA THR A 50 -10.78 9.41 17.05
C THR A 50 -11.48 10.24 18.13
N GLY A 51 -12.54 9.67 18.70
CA GLY A 51 -13.39 10.32 19.70
C GLY A 51 -14.61 11.05 19.13
N ASN A 52 -14.75 11.16 17.80
CA ASN A 52 -15.99 11.68 17.19
C ASN A 52 -17.16 10.71 17.44
N ASP A 53 -18.34 11.27 17.65
CA ASP A 53 -19.56 10.50 17.89
C ASP A 53 -20.00 9.73 16.63
N ILE A 54 -20.45 8.49 16.84
CA ILE A 54 -21.06 7.65 15.81
C ILE A 54 -22.50 8.10 15.61
N TYR A 55 -22.92 8.23 14.34
CA TYR A 55 -24.28 8.65 14.01
C TYR A 55 -25.33 7.68 14.58
N GLY A 56 -26.37 8.23 15.22
CA GLY A 56 -27.41 7.44 15.89
C GLY A 56 -27.01 6.86 17.25
N GLY A 57 -25.77 7.10 17.70
CA GLY A 57 -25.26 6.69 18.99
C GLY A 57 -25.48 7.69 20.13
N THR A 58 -25.09 7.27 21.32
CA THR A 58 -25.04 8.09 22.53
C THR A 58 -23.76 8.92 22.51
N ALA A 59 -23.91 10.25 22.45
CA ALA A 59 -22.79 11.19 22.43
C ALA A 59 -21.80 10.95 23.59
N GLY A 60 -20.50 10.97 23.27
CA GLY A 60 -19.40 10.71 24.18
C GLY A 60 -19.25 9.27 24.65
N THR A 61 -20.13 8.36 24.21
CA THR A 61 -20.06 6.92 24.53
C THR A 61 -19.77 6.12 23.26
N ASP A 62 -20.62 6.28 22.25
CA ASP A 62 -20.47 5.60 20.96
C ASP A 62 -19.57 6.45 20.08
N THR A 63 -18.25 6.25 20.21
CA THR A 63 -17.24 7.04 19.50
C THR A 63 -16.38 6.18 18.59
N VAL A 64 -15.88 6.78 17.51
CA VAL A 64 -14.97 6.08 16.60
C VAL A 64 -13.54 6.14 17.07
N THR A 65 -12.78 5.10 16.72
CA THR A 65 -11.35 5.01 17.00
C THR A 65 -10.61 4.62 15.73
N ALA A 66 -9.62 5.43 15.38
CA ALA A 66 -8.74 5.19 14.24
C ALA A 66 -7.98 3.87 14.40
N ARG A 67 -7.61 3.24 13.30
CA ARG A 67 -6.77 2.02 13.32
C ARG A 67 -5.35 2.38 13.71
N TYR A 68 -4.81 3.42 13.09
CA TYR A 68 -3.54 4.07 13.41
C TYR A 68 -3.70 5.59 13.37
N GLY A 69 -2.78 6.32 14.01
CA GLY A 69 -2.87 7.77 14.04
C GLY A 69 -4.12 8.27 14.75
N SER A 70 -4.80 9.24 14.15
CA SER A 70 -5.90 9.97 14.78
C SER A 70 -7.08 10.25 13.86
N LEU A 71 -6.93 10.10 12.54
CA LEU A 71 -7.92 10.46 11.54
C LEU A 71 -8.25 9.28 10.62
N MET A 72 -9.43 9.31 10.03
CA MET A 72 -9.92 8.27 9.14
C MET A 72 -10.90 8.85 8.12
N LEU A 73 -11.03 8.22 6.95
CA LEU A 73 -12.07 8.59 5.99
C LEU A 73 -13.40 7.94 6.40
N LYS A 74 -14.49 8.70 6.48
CA LYS A 74 -15.85 8.17 6.58
C LYS A 74 -16.57 8.29 5.23
N THR A 75 -17.34 7.29 4.84
CA THR A 75 -18.27 7.35 3.68
C THR A 75 -19.66 6.83 4.04
N TRP A 76 -20.69 7.43 3.43
CA TRP A 76 -22.10 7.05 3.62
C TRP A 76 -22.96 7.33 2.36
N GLY A 77 -24.23 6.90 2.41
CA GLY A 77 -25.20 7.10 1.34
C GLY A 77 -25.76 8.53 1.25
N GLN A 78 -26.28 8.91 0.07
CA GLN A 78 -26.85 10.25 -0.21
C GLN A 78 -28.17 10.52 0.54
N ASN A 79 -28.88 9.48 0.97
CA ASN A 79 -30.21 9.55 1.58
C ASN A 79 -31.26 10.24 0.70
N SER A 80 -31.15 10.08 -0.63
CA SER A 80 -32.07 10.69 -1.61
C SER A 80 -33.28 9.82 -1.94
N GLY A 81 -33.33 8.59 -1.43
CA GLY A 81 -34.40 7.61 -1.70
C GLY A 81 -34.22 6.79 -2.97
N ALA A 82 -33.29 7.18 -3.84
CA ALA A 82 -32.85 6.40 -4.99
C ALA A 82 -31.53 5.67 -4.68
N ASP A 83 -31.32 4.54 -5.36
CA ASP A 83 -30.05 3.82 -5.29
C ASP A 83 -28.90 4.73 -5.75
N ASN A 84 -27.83 4.75 -4.97
CA ASN A 84 -26.71 5.65 -5.22
C ASN A 84 -25.37 5.07 -4.78
N THR A 85 -24.30 5.70 -5.25
CA THR A 85 -22.92 5.40 -4.85
C THR A 85 -22.20 6.68 -4.45
N THR A 86 -21.27 6.58 -3.52
CA THR A 86 -20.34 7.66 -3.16
C THR A 86 -18.92 7.13 -3.37
N PRO A 87 -18.27 7.48 -4.50
CA PRO A 87 -16.88 7.08 -4.75
C PRO A 87 -15.89 8.09 -4.16
N SER A 88 -14.80 7.58 -3.58
CA SER A 88 -13.63 8.37 -3.20
C SER A 88 -12.41 7.72 -3.84
N TYR A 89 -11.70 8.42 -4.72
CA TYR A 89 -10.67 7.78 -5.54
C TYR A 89 -9.38 8.58 -5.66
N TYR A 90 -8.27 7.86 -5.70
CA TYR A 90 -7.02 8.38 -6.23
C TYR A 90 -6.99 8.17 -7.75
N GLU A 91 -6.35 9.09 -8.49
CA GLU A 91 -6.15 8.98 -9.93
C GLU A 91 -4.68 9.20 -10.29
N GLY A 92 -4.18 8.39 -11.23
CA GLY A 92 -2.86 8.55 -11.81
C GLY A 92 -2.81 8.16 -13.29
N ASP A 93 -1.67 8.43 -13.92
CA ASP A 93 -1.38 7.95 -15.27
C ASP A 93 -0.99 6.47 -15.27
N THR A 94 -1.29 5.78 -16.37
CA THR A 94 -0.92 4.37 -16.57
C THR A 94 -0.59 4.08 -18.03
N GLU A 95 -0.12 2.86 -18.28
CA GLU A 95 0.06 2.30 -19.60
C GLU A 95 -0.29 0.80 -19.58
N ALA A 96 -0.63 0.25 -20.75
CA ALA A 96 -1.02 -1.14 -20.88
C ALA A 96 0.03 -2.11 -20.31
N GLY A 97 -0.43 -3.15 -19.62
CA GLY A 97 0.42 -4.19 -19.02
C GLY A 97 0.89 -3.89 -17.59
N LYS A 98 0.71 -2.68 -17.06
CA LYS A 98 1.01 -2.38 -15.65
C LYS A 98 0.03 -3.11 -14.72
N VAL A 99 0.55 -3.76 -13.69
CA VAL A 99 -0.24 -4.46 -12.67
C VAL A 99 -0.36 -3.58 -11.44
N TYR A 100 -1.59 -3.38 -10.99
CA TYR A 100 -1.92 -2.58 -9.82
C TYR A 100 -2.54 -3.42 -8.74
N ASN A 101 -2.16 -3.16 -7.48
CA ASN A 101 -2.79 -3.77 -6.31
C ASN A 101 -3.26 -2.68 -5.37
N PHE A 102 -4.51 -2.79 -4.92
CA PHE A 102 -5.15 -1.83 -4.03
C PHE A 102 -5.73 -2.53 -2.81
N SER A 103 -5.41 -2.04 -1.62
CA SER A 103 -6.03 -2.49 -0.37
C SER A 103 -6.32 -1.34 0.57
N VAL A 104 -7.33 -1.52 1.42
CA VAL A 104 -7.74 -0.57 2.47
C VAL A 104 -8.40 -1.37 3.58
N TYR A 105 -8.31 -0.92 4.82
CA TYR A 105 -9.14 -1.45 5.91
C TYR A 105 -10.45 -0.67 5.98
N GLY A 106 -11.58 -1.38 6.02
CA GLY A 106 -12.91 -0.79 6.20
C GLY A 106 -13.54 -1.26 7.51
N ARG A 107 -14.27 -0.38 8.20
CA ARG A 107 -14.97 -0.69 9.45
C ARG A 107 -16.35 -0.06 9.47
N THR A 108 -17.38 -0.86 9.71
CA THR A 108 -18.74 -0.38 9.96
C THR A 108 -19.02 -0.46 11.46
N ASN A 109 -19.43 0.66 12.06
CA ASN A 109 -19.54 0.76 13.53
C ASN A 109 -20.99 0.72 13.97
N SER A 110 -21.25 0.10 15.12
CA SER A 110 -22.53 0.24 15.80
C SER A 110 -22.63 1.62 16.46
N PRO A 111 -23.79 2.31 16.38
CA PRO A 111 -25.06 1.87 15.76
C PRO A 111 -25.25 2.24 14.28
N ASP A 112 -24.26 2.86 13.62
CA ASP A 112 -24.31 3.28 12.22
C ASP A 112 -23.85 2.17 11.24
N THR A 113 -24.33 0.94 11.45
CA THR A 113 -23.90 -0.23 10.67
C THR A 113 -24.51 -0.23 9.28
N LEU A 114 -23.78 -0.79 8.30
CA LEU A 114 -24.36 -1.17 7.00
C LEU A 114 -25.59 -2.08 7.23
N LYS A 115 -26.67 -1.78 6.52
CA LYS A 115 -27.96 -2.49 6.64
C LYS A 115 -28.79 -2.34 5.37
N ASP A 116 -29.80 -3.20 5.24
CA ASP A 116 -30.90 -3.08 4.27
C ASP A 116 -30.49 -3.02 2.77
N GLY A 117 -29.26 -3.44 2.47
CA GLY A 117 -28.69 -3.43 1.13
C GLY A 117 -27.67 -2.32 0.87
N SER A 118 -27.31 -1.53 1.89
CA SER A 118 -26.08 -0.71 1.83
C SER A 118 -24.84 -1.61 1.81
N GLN A 119 -23.86 -1.24 0.99
CA GLN A 119 -22.66 -2.02 0.72
C GLN A 119 -21.44 -1.12 0.57
N ALA A 120 -20.25 -1.69 0.74
CA ALA A 120 -19.01 -1.00 0.41
C ALA A 120 -17.91 -1.93 -0.08
N TRP A 121 -17.08 -1.47 -1.02
CA TRP A 121 -16.01 -2.26 -1.63
C TRP A 121 -14.94 -1.37 -2.27
N LEU A 122 -13.84 -1.98 -2.72
CA LEU A 122 -12.78 -1.33 -3.48
C LEU A 122 -12.88 -1.64 -4.97
N GLN A 123 -12.46 -0.71 -5.82
CA GLN A 123 -12.31 -0.93 -7.26
C GLN A 123 -10.95 -0.42 -7.75
N ILE A 124 -10.40 -1.10 -8.75
CA ILE A 124 -9.42 -0.52 -9.67
C ILE A 124 -10.13 -0.29 -10.99
N LYS A 125 -10.10 0.94 -11.48
CA LYS A 125 -10.67 1.32 -12.78
C LYS A 125 -9.57 1.80 -13.72
N PHE A 126 -9.73 1.54 -15.00
CA PHE A 126 -8.86 2.09 -16.04
C PHE A 126 -9.69 2.93 -17.01
N PHE A 127 -9.06 3.91 -17.63
CA PHE A 127 -9.69 4.71 -18.69
C PHE A 127 -8.76 4.86 -19.88
N ASP A 128 -9.36 4.91 -21.07
CA ASP A 128 -8.67 5.29 -22.30
C ASP A 128 -8.52 6.83 -22.41
N SER A 129 -7.88 7.29 -23.50
CA SER A 129 -7.67 8.72 -23.76
C SER A 129 -8.95 9.54 -23.96
N ASN A 130 -10.10 8.88 -24.17
CA ASN A 130 -11.41 9.50 -24.33
C ASN A 130 -12.25 9.41 -23.04
N TRP A 131 -11.66 8.99 -21.92
CA TRP A 131 -12.35 8.74 -20.66
C TRP A 131 -13.41 7.63 -20.73
N ALA A 132 -13.31 6.71 -21.70
CA ALA A 132 -14.11 5.49 -21.66
C ALA A 132 -13.57 4.57 -20.57
N GLU A 133 -14.44 4.14 -19.64
CA GLU A 133 -14.08 3.18 -18.60
C GLU A 133 -13.76 1.82 -19.24
N LEU A 134 -12.60 1.28 -18.89
CA LEU A 134 -12.10 -0.02 -19.32
C LEU A 134 -12.20 -1.03 -18.16
N ALA A 135 -12.12 -2.32 -18.51
CA ALA A 135 -12.21 -3.40 -17.54
C ALA A 135 -11.13 -3.28 -16.44
N GLY A 136 -11.56 -3.38 -15.18
CA GLY A 136 -10.70 -3.40 -14.00
C GLY A 136 -11.08 -4.54 -13.05
N SER A 137 -11.01 -4.29 -11.74
CA SER A 137 -11.32 -5.30 -10.72
C SER A 137 -12.05 -4.69 -9.52
N THR A 138 -12.67 -5.54 -8.70
CA THR A 138 -13.28 -5.18 -7.42
C THR A 138 -12.79 -6.09 -6.30
N SER A 139 -12.87 -5.64 -5.05
CA SER A 139 -12.63 -6.48 -3.87
C SER A 139 -13.89 -7.28 -3.49
N ASP A 140 -13.78 -8.07 -2.42
CA ASP A 140 -14.94 -8.48 -1.62
C ASP A 140 -15.74 -7.26 -1.12
N THR A 141 -16.99 -7.50 -0.75
CA THR A 141 -17.96 -6.45 -0.36
C THR A 141 -18.28 -6.52 1.13
N MET A 142 -18.13 -5.39 1.81
CA MET A 142 -18.72 -5.17 3.13
C MET A 142 -20.22 -4.92 3.00
N SER A 143 -21.00 -5.53 3.89
CA SER A 143 -22.47 -5.45 3.89
C SER A 143 -23.02 -5.60 5.31
N ASP A 144 -24.33 -5.80 5.43
CA ASP A 144 -25.01 -6.11 6.70
C ASP A 144 -24.58 -7.46 7.31
N ALA A 145 -23.93 -8.32 6.53
CA ALA A 145 -23.34 -9.56 7.00
C ALA A 145 -21.92 -9.42 7.58
N SER A 146 -21.26 -8.26 7.40
CA SER A 146 -19.93 -8.01 7.95
C SER A 146 -19.98 -7.86 9.46
N SER A 147 -18.96 -8.35 10.19
CA SER A 147 -18.88 -8.10 11.63
C SER A 147 -18.76 -6.60 11.91
N THR A 148 -19.54 -6.13 12.88
CA THR A 148 -19.58 -4.74 13.29
C THR A 148 -18.41 -4.43 14.22
N ASP A 149 -17.97 -3.18 14.23
CA ASP A 149 -16.92 -2.67 15.13
C ASP A 149 -15.53 -3.32 14.95
N ASP A 150 -15.33 -4.04 13.84
CA ASP A 150 -14.07 -4.65 13.44
C ASP A 150 -13.52 -4.02 12.15
N TRP A 151 -12.19 -3.97 12.04
CA TRP A 151 -11.49 -3.57 10.82
C TRP A 151 -11.35 -4.76 9.86
N HIS A 152 -11.95 -4.64 8.68
CA HIS A 152 -11.92 -5.63 7.60
C HIS A 152 -10.89 -5.24 6.55
N TYR A 153 -9.95 -6.13 6.25
CA TYR A 153 -9.00 -5.92 5.16
C TYR A 153 -9.66 -6.23 3.81
N LEU A 154 -9.75 -5.24 2.93
CA LEU A 154 -10.19 -5.41 1.54
C LEU A 154 -9.00 -5.28 0.59
N TYR A 155 -9.01 -6.08 -0.47
CA TYR A 155 -7.95 -6.11 -1.47
C TYR A 155 -8.51 -6.40 -2.87
N THR A 156 -7.89 -5.79 -3.89
CA THR A 156 -8.14 -6.13 -5.30
C THR A 156 -6.89 -5.87 -6.15
N SER A 157 -6.82 -6.51 -7.32
CA SER A 157 -5.70 -6.38 -8.25
C SER A 157 -6.18 -6.43 -9.70
N ALA A 158 -5.57 -5.61 -10.56
CA ALA A 158 -5.89 -5.57 -11.98
C ALA A 158 -4.66 -5.22 -12.84
N THR A 159 -4.64 -5.75 -14.06
CA THR A 159 -3.66 -5.38 -15.09
C THR A 159 -4.28 -4.36 -16.04
N ALA A 160 -3.58 -3.25 -16.29
CA ALA A 160 -4.00 -2.21 -17.21
C ALA A 160 -4.22 -2.80 -18.62
N PRO A 161 -5.45 -2.74 -19.17
CA PRO A 161 -5.74 -3.27 -20.50
C PRO A 161 -5.09 -2.43 -21.60
N ALA A 162 -5.13 -2.94 -22.84
CA ALA A 162 -4.71 -2.17 -24.01
C ALA A 162 -5.43 -0.82 -24.07
N ASN A 163 -4.69 0.23 -24.45
CA ASN A 163 -5.15 1.62 -24.54
C ASN A 163 -5.46 2.31 -23.20
N ALA A 164 -5.20 1.68 -22.04
CA ALA A 164 -5.31 2.36 -20.76
C ALA A 164 -4.27 3.48 -20.64
N VAL A 165 -4.75 4.68 -20.27
CA VAL A 165 -3.90 5.87 -20.02
C VAL A 165 -4.11 6.46 -18.63
N LYS A 166 -5.23 6.16 -17.98
CA LYS A 166 -5.49 6.48 -16.57
C LYS A 166 -5.81 5.23 -15.76
N VAL A 167 -5.45 5.28 -14.48
CA VAL A 167 -5.86 4.32 -13.45
C VAL A 167 -6.48 5.06 -12.26
N GLN A 168 -7.52 4.47 -11.67
CA GLN A 168 -8.11 4.95 -10.43
C GLN A 168 -8.18 3.82 -9.40
N ALA A 169 -7.79 4.13 -8.15
CA ALA A 169 -8.02 3.30 -6.98
C ALA A 169 -9.20 3.90 -6.20
N VAL A 170 -10.30 3.16 -6.11
CA VAL A 170 -11.62 3.70 -5.72
C VAL A 170 -12.14 2.99 -4.47
N ILE A 171 -12.48 3.75 -3.45
CA ILE A 171 -13.34 3.32 -2.33
C ILE A 171 -14.77 3.64 -2.69
N VAL A 172 -15.67 2.67 -2.64
CA VAL A 172 -17.09 2.84 -2.98
C VAL A 172 -17.96 2.55 -1.77
N HIS A 173 -18.83 3.48 -1.45
CA HIS A 173 -20.04 3.22 -0.65
C HIS A 173 -21.24 3.16 -1.60
N SER A 174 -22.12 2.18 -1.46
CA SER A 174 -23.38 2.10 -2.16
C SER A 174 -24.54 2.03 -1.19
N GLN A 175 -25.56 2.81 -1.47
CA GLN A 175 -26.80 2.83 -0.71
C GLN A 175 -27.95 2.40 -1.62
N LYS A 176 -28.74 1.46 -1.13
CA LYS A 176 -30.01 1.08 -1.74
C LYS A 176 -31.15 1.89 -1.13
N GLY A 177 -31.86 2.70 -1.91
CA GLY A 177 -32.93 3.57 -1.42
C GLY A 177 -32.53 4.43 -0.21
N TYR A 178 -33.16 4.19 0.95
CA TYR A 178 -32.87 4.85 2.23
C TYR A 178 -32.07 3.99 3.22
N SER A 179 -31.43 2.94 2.73
CA SER A 179 -30.67 2.01 3.58
C SER A 179 -29.57 2.74 4.34
N GLY A 180 -29.44 2.45 5.62
CA GLY A 180 -28.53 3.19 6.51
C GLY A 180 -27.10 2.65 6.51
N GLY A 181 -26.28 3.29 7.32
CA GLY A 181 -24.94 2.84 7.66
C GLY A 181 -23.83 3.66 7.05
N SER A 182 -22.66 3.54 7.66
CA SER A 182 -21.42 4.14 7.18
C SER A 182 -20.25 3.16 7.28
N VAL A 183 -19.17 3.53 6.59
CA VAL A 183 -17.89 2.82 6.68
C VAL A 183 -16.78 3.84 6.92
N TYR A 184 -15.89 3.49 7.84
CA TYR A 184 -14.65 4.19 8.15
C TYR A 184 -13.49 3.45 7.49
N TRP A 185 -12.56 4.17 6.89
CA TRP A 185 -11.49 3.64 6.06
C TRP A 185 -10.13 4.16 6.50
N GLU A 186 -9.15 3.28 6.52
CA GLU A 186 -7.76 3.59 6.87
C GLU A 186 -6.75 2.66 6.17
N ASP A 187 -5.47 3.03 6.25
CA ASP A 187 -4.34 2.28 5.70
C ASP A 187 -4.51 1.90 4.23
N ALA A 188 -4.93 2.86 3.41
CA ALA A 188 -5.02 2.66 1.98
C ALA A 188 -3.62 2.43 1.40
N TYR A 189 -3.50 1.43 0.53
CA TYR A 189 -2.24 1.03 -0.04
C TYR A 189 -2.44 0.69 -1.50
N PHE A 190 -1.90 1.53 -2.38
CA PHE A 190 -1.99 1.36 -3.82
C PHE A 190 -0.58 1.25 -4.40
N THR A 191 -0.39 0.27 -5.27
CA THR A 191 0.94 -0.16 -5.68
C THR A 191 0.96 -0.59 -7.13
N MET A 192 2.11 -0.45 -7.77
CA MET A 192 2.42 -1.05 -9.06
C MET A 192 3.38 -2.21 -8.80
N ASN A 193 2.98 -3.45 -9.04
CA ASN A 193 3.91 -4.58 -9.04
C ASN A 193 3.45 -5.63 -10.05
N HIS A 194 4.04 -5.54 -11.25
CA HIS A 194 4.36 -6.72 -12.05
C HIS A 194 5.74 -7.17 -11.58
N PHE A 195 5.87 -8.41 -11.11
CA PHE A 195 7.17 -9.06 -11.00
C PHE A 195 7.28 -10.12 -12.08
N THR A 196 8.24 -9.98 -12.99
CA THR A 196 8.75 -11.14 -13.70
C THR A 196 9.57 -11.92 -12.69
N GLU A 197 9.16 -13.15 -12.39
CA GLU A 197 10.01 -14.09 -11.67
C GLU A 197 11.34 -14.23 -12.42
N LEU A 198 12.44 -13.68 -11.88
CA LEU A 198 13.73 -13.70 -12.57
C LEU A 198 14.38 -15.10 -12.55
N ALA A 199 14.07 -15.95 -11.55
CA ALA A 199 14.37 -17.39 -11.54
C ALA A 199 13.78 -18.12 -10.30
N VAL A 200 13.31 -19.37 -10.48
CA VAL A 200 13.14 -20.35 -9.38
C VAL A 200 14.48 -21.01 -9.08
N VAL A 201 15.10 -20.75 -7.93
CA VAL A 201 16.25 -21.55 -7.46
C VAL A 201 15.72 -22.73 -6.65
N SER A 202 15.68 -23.92 -7.25
CA SER A 202 15.28 -25.13 -6.54
C SER A 202 16.33 -25.56 -5.50
N SER A 203 15.87 -26.05 -4.34
CA SER A 203 16.67 -26.46 -3.19
C SER A 203 17.79 -27.47 -3.50
N LYS A 204 17.71 -28.17 -4.63
CA LYS A 204 18.73 -29.13 -5.08
C LYS A 204 20.08 -28.48 -5.42
N HIS A 205 20.10 -27.18 -5.72
CA HIS A 205 21.33 -26.42 -6.02
C HIS A 205 21.91 -25.70 -4.78
N LEU A 206 21.18 -25.68 -3.66
CA LEU A 206 21.56 -24.97 -2.43
C LEU A 206 22.27 -25.86 -1.40
N TRP A 207 22.34 -27.18 -1.63
CA TRP A 207 23.01 -28.09 -0.71
C TRP A 207 24.51 -28.21 -1.03
N SER A 208 25.34 -27.72 -0.12
CA SER A 208 26.61 -28.38 0.16
C SER A 208 26.74 -28.47 1.66
N GLY A 209 27.22 -29.61 2.12
CA GLY A 209 27.61 -29.79 3.52
C GLY A 209 28.61 -28.74 3.99
N SER A 210 28.86 -28.84 5.29
CA SER A 210 29.65 -27.95 6.15
C SER A 210 30.74 -27.12 5.45
N GLY A 211 30.61 -25.80 5.57
CA GLY A 211 31.79 -24.94 5.71
C GLY A 211 32.11 -23.93 4.62
N HIS A 212 31.17 -23.45 3.79
CA HIS A 212 31.53 -22.48 2.74
C HIS A 212 30.47 -21.41 2.48
N ALA A 213 30.92 -20.14 2.45
CA ALA A 213 30.20 -19.04 1.82
C ALA A 213 29.99 -19.34 0.33
N ARG A 214 28.81 -18.99 -0.20
CA ARG A 214 28.53 -19.03 -1.64
C ARG A 214 28.11 -17.65 -2.13
N GLY A 215 28.94 -17.05 -2.99
CA GLY A 215 28.51 -16.00 -3.90
C GLY A 215 27.74 -16.60 -5.07
N VAL A 216 26.60 -16.00 -5.40
CA VAL A 216 25.82 -16.30 -6.61
C VAL A 216 26.34 -15.38 -7.72
N ALA A 217 26.48 -15.92 -8.93
CA ALA A 217 26.99 -15.19 -10.08
C ALA A 217 26.16 -13.94 -10.39
N ALA A 218 26.88 -12.84 -10.61
CA ALA A 218 26.43 -11.60 -11.20
C ALA A 218 25.98 -11.80 -12.65
N GLY A 219 25.06 -10.97 -13.15
CA GLY A 219 24.73 -11.05 -14.57
C GLY A 219 23.74 -10.04 -15.13
N THR A 220 23.02 -9.29 -14.32
CA THR A 220 22.11 -8.24 -14.81
C THR A 220 22.23 -7.04 -13.91
N ASP A 221 22.45 -5.90 -14.54
CA ASP A 221 22.32 -4.55 -14.00
C ASP A 221 20.89 -4.34 -13.50
N VAL A 222 20.69 -4.54 -12.20
CA VAL A 222 19.35 -4.54 -11.58
C VAL A 222 18.81 -3.12 -11.45
N ASP A 223 19.68 -2.11 -11.26
CA ASP A 223 19.27 -0.71 -11.11
C ASP A 223 19.41 0.15 -12.38
N GLY A 224 20.04 -0.37 -13.43
CA GLY A 224 20.14 0.26 -14.74
C GLY A 224 21.31 1.24 -14.88
N ASP A 225 22.30 1.16 -14.00
CA ASP A 225 23.46 2.07 -13.97
C ASP A 225 24.67 1.58 -14.80
N GLY A 226 24.57 0.40 -15.40
CA GLY A 226 25.57 -0.25 -16.22
C GLY A 226 26.54 -1.17 -15.45
N LYS A 227 26.35 -1.37 -14.15
CA LYS A 227 27.16 -2.28 -13.32
C LYS A 227 26.41 -3.60 -13.06
N GLN A 228 27.08 -4.59 -12.47
CA GLN A 228 26.47 -5.87 -12.15
C GLN A 228 26.48 -6.09 -10.64
N GLU A 229 25.37 -6.57 -10.10
CA GLU A 229 25.22 -6.86 -8.68
C GLU A 229 25.54 -8.32 -8.37
N VAL A 230 26.13 -8.55 -7.19
CA VAL A 230 26.44 -9.87 -6.64
C VAL A 230 25.59 -10.10 -5.41
N TRP A 231 24.90 -11.24 -5.38
CA TRP A 231 24.14 -11.69 -4.22
C TRP A 231 24.89 -12.81 -3.52
N THR A 232 25.11 -12.69 -2.22
CA THR A 232 25.68 -13.77 -1.41
C THR A 232 24.74 -14.14 -0.29
N THR A 233 24.69 -15.43 0.03
CA THR A 233 23.99 -15.91 1.22
C THR A 233 25.03 -16.48 2.17
N HIS A 234 24.85 -16.23 3.47
CA HIS A 234 25.59 -16.96 4.48
C HIS A 234 24.66 -17.79 5.36
N TYR A 235 25.21 -18.88 5.87
CA TYR A 235 24.57 -19.73 6.87
C TYR A 235 25.60 -19.96 7.98
N PHE A 236 25.35 -19.41 9.17
CA PHE A 236 26.13 -19.73 10.36
C PHE A 236 25.28 -20.59 11.29
N THR A 237 25.78 -21.76 11.67
CA THR A 237 25.12 -22.63 12.66
C THR A 237 25.50 -22.29 14.09
N ASP A 238 26.63 -21.59 14.29
CA ASP A 238 27.19 -21.34 15.61
C ASP A 238 27.11 -19.85 15.95
N ASN A 239 26.08 -19.51 16.72
CA ASN A 239 25.85 -18.16 17.22
C ASN A 239 26.84 -17.83 18.35
N LYS A 240 28.07 -17.46 18.02
CA LYS A 240 28.99 -16.88 19.02
C LYS A 240 28.57 -15.44 19.30
N ASN A 241 28.12 -15.21 20.53
CA ASN A 241 27.82 -13.89 21.13
C ASN A 241 26.57 -13.16 20.60
N GLY A 242 25.63 -13.87 19.96
CA GLY A 242 24.30 -13.30 19.65
C GLY A 242 24.27 -12.29 18.50
N LEU A 243 25.34 -12.19 17.71
CA LEU A 243 25.50 -11.19 16.65
C LEU A 243 25.57 -11.81 15.23
N ALA A 244 25.30 -13.11 15.07
CA ALA A 244 25.28 -13.76 13.76
C ALA A 244 23.84 -14.20 13.40
N GLY A 245 23.21 -13.48 12.47
CA GLY A 245 21.98 -13.90 11.79
C GLY A 245 22.30 -14.76 10.57
N SER A 246 21.35 -15.56 10.09
CA SER A 246 21.41 -16.10 8.72
C SER A 246 20.84 -15.01 7.81
N GLY A 247 21.61 -14.53 6.84
CA GLY A 247 21.25 -13.32 6.09
C GLY A 247 21.63 -13.40 4.61
N VAL A 248 21.01 -12.51 3.84
CA VAL A 248 21.27 -12.29 2.42
C VAL A 248 21.95 -10.93 2.28
N TYR A 249 23.11 -10.89 1.63
CA TYR A 249 23.87 -9.67 1.41
C TYR A 249 23.92 -9.35 -0.08
N GLY A 250 23.46 -8.15 -0.44
CA GLY A 250 23.65 -7.55 -1.75
C GLY A 250 24.90 -6.67 -1.77
N PHE A 251 25.74 -6.86 -2.79
CA PHE A 251 26.92 -6.04 -3.03
C PHE A 251 26.89 -5.46 -4.45
N GLU A 252 27.23 -4.19 -4.57
CA GLU A 252 27.48 -3.51 -5.84
C GLU A 252 29.00 -3.39 -6.07
N TYR A 253 29.44 -3.58 -7.32
CA TYR A 253 30.84 -3.42 -7.69
C TYR A 253 31.19 -1.93 -7.89
N VAL A 254 31.98 -1.35 -6.97
CA VAL A 254 32.43 0.06 -7.08
C VAL A 254 33.93 0.11 -7.38
N GLY A 255 34.27 0.20 -8.66
CA GLY A 255 35.67 0.31 -9.11
C GLY A 255 36.52 -0.92 -8.79
N ASN A 256 37.85 -0.76 -8.78
CA ASN A 256 38.76 -1.89 -8.95
C ASN A 256 38.81 -2.95 -7.83
N ASP A 257 38.28 -2.75 -6.62
CA ASP A 257 38.22 -3.81 -5.58
C ASP A 257 37.49 -3.34 -4.30
N THR A 258 36.35 -2.64 -4.40
CA THR A 258 35.59 -2.21 -3.21
C THR A 258 34.15 -2.70 -3.25
N LEU A 259 33.84 -3.66 -2.38
CA LEU A 259 32.47 -4.12 -2.09
C LEU A 259 31.87 -3.21 -1.02
N VAL A 260 30.77 -2.53 -1.33
CA VAL A 260 29.99 -1.77 -0.34
C VAL A 260 28.83 -2.65 0.13
N GLN A 261 28.73 -2.86 1.45
CA GLN A 261 27.60 -3.55 2.07
C GLN A 261 26.38 -2.63 2.05
N ILE A 262 25.33 -2.99 1.29
CA ILE A 262 24.14 -2.15 1.12
C ILE A 262 23.06 -2.50 2.17
N PHE A 263 23.20 -3.63 2.87
CA PHE A 263 22.25 -4.07 3.90
C PHE A 263 22.94 -4.58 5.18
N ASP A 264 22.52 -4.04 6.32
CA ASP A 264 22.86 -4.50 7.67
C ASP A 264 21.57 -4.79 8.43
N GLU A 265 21.26 -6.08 8.64
CA GLU A 265 20.07 -6.53 9.38
C GLU A 265 20.08 -6.13 10.86
N THR A 266 21.20 -5.59 11.37
CA THR A 266 21.32 -5.17 12.77
C THR A 266 20.81 -3.75 13.04
N LYS A 267 20.39 -2.99 12.00
CA LYS A 267 19.77 -1.67 12.16
C LYS A 267 18.58 -1.49 11.21
N PRO A 268 17.44 -0.96 11.69
CA PRO A 268 16.32 -0.63 10.81
C PRO A 268 16.74 0.43 9.79
N PHE A 269 16.50 0.13 8.51
CA PHE A 269 16.71 1.06 7.40
C PHE A 269 15.60 2.12 7.41
N THR A 270 15.99 3.38 7.55
CA THR A 270 15.11 4.53 7.30
C THR A 270 15.25 4.94 5.84
N PRO A 271 14.21 4.83 5.00
CA PRO A 271 14.30 5.28 3.61
C PRO A 271 14.71 6.75 3.55
N GLY A 272 15.73 7.08 2.75
CA GLY A 272 16.15 8.45 2.53
C GLY A 272 15.02 9.26 1.86
N ASN A 273 14.71 10.44 2.40
CA ASN A 273 13.75 11.34 1.78
C ASN A 273 14.34 11.92 0.49
N VAL A 274 13.67 11.73 -0.65
CA VAL A 274 14.10 12.23 -1.97
C VAL A 274 13.85 13.73 -2.15
N LEU A 275 13.10 14.35 -1.25
CA LEU A 275 12.92 15.80 -1.23
C LEU A 275 14.17 16.46 -0.64
N ALA A 276 14.75 17.42 -1.35
CA ALA A 276 15.73 18.31 -0.76
C ALA A 276 15.04 19.18 0.31
N ASN A 277 15.56 19.16 1.54
CA ASN A 277 15.05 19.95 2.66
C ASN A 277 13.54 19.75 2.94
N PRO A 278 13.13 18.56 3.38
CA PRO A 278 11.72 18.23 3.62
C PRO A 278 11.15 18.82 4.93
N GLY A 279 12.02 19.22 5.86
CA GLY A 279 11.61 19.74 7.16
C GLY A 279 11.52 21.27 7.22
N PHE A 280 12.00 21.99 6.19
CA PHE A 280 12.04 23.46 6.18
C PHE A 280 12.78 24.06 7.39
N GLU A 281 13.77 23.35 7.93
CA GLU A 281 14.38 23.68 9.23
C GLU A 281 15.31 24.91 9.15
N ASP A 282 15.80 25.25 7.95
CA ASP A 282 16.80 26.32 7.76
C ASP A 282 16.62 27.18 6.49
N SER A 283 15.90 26.70 5.47
CA SER A 283 15.80 27.36 4.18
C SER A 283 14.61 26.87 3.34
N LEU A 284 14.45 27.43 2.14
CA LEU A 284 13.53 26.94 1.09
C LEU A 284 14.30 26.38 -0.12
N THR A 285 15.57 26.05 0.07
CA THR A 285 16.43 25.51 -0.98
C THR A 285 15.88 24.17 -1.47
N GLY A 286 15.74 24.00 -2.79
CA GLY A 286 15.14 22.80 -3.39
C GLY A 286 13.66 22.92 -3.74
N TRP A 287 12.99 24.02 -3.35
CA TRP A 287 11.56 24.24 -3.62
C TRP A 287 11.33 25.45 -4.54
N ASN A 288 10.81 25.18 -5.75
CA ASN A 288 10.52 26.21 -6.76
C ASN A 288 9.13 26.83 -6.55
N ILE A 289 8.99 28.12 -6.85
CA ILE A 289 7.71 28.83 -6.83
C ILE A 289 7.29 29.17 -8.26
N TRP A 290 6.00 28.98 -8.55
CA TRP A 290 5.36 29.47 -9.76
C TRP A 290 4.05 30.21 -9.45
N PRO A 291 3.84 31.42 -9.98
CA PRO A 291 4.79 32.22 -10.77
C PRO A 291 5.94 32.74 -9.90
N ALA A 292 7.13 32.89 -10.48
CA ALA A 292 8.37 33.17 -9.74
C ALA A 292 8.39 34.55 -9.02
N ASP A 293 7.38 35.38 -9.21
CA ASP A 293 7.25 36.73 -8.67
C ASP A 293 6.52 36.80 -7.32
N LYS A 294 6.05 35.67 -6.77
CA LYS A 294 5.36 35.64 -5.47
C LYS A 294 6.35 35.65 -4.30
N THR A 295 6.19 36.63 -3.40
CA THR A 295 7.08 36.89 -2.25
C THR A 295 6.47 36.56 -0.89
N ASN A 296 5.23 36.07 -0.82
CA ASN A 296 4.56 35.75 0.45
C ASN A 296 5.03 34.39 1.00
N ARG A 297 6.19 34.36 1.64
CA ARG A 297 6.68 33.19 2.40
C ARG A 297 7.65 33.60 3.51
N SER A 298 7.63 32.83 4.60
CA SER A 298 8.68 32.79 5.63
C SER A 298 9.08 31.34 5.85
N ILE A 299 10.30 31.15 6.34
CA ILE A 299 10.72 29.90 6.99
C ILE A 299 10.12 29.94 8.40
#